data_AF-A0A7M5WUF2-F1
#
_entry.id   AF-A0A7M5WUF2-F1
#
_cell.length_a   1.000
_cell.length_b   1.000
_cell.length_c   1.000
_cell.angle_alpha   90.00
_cell.angle_beta   90.00
_cell.angle_gamma   90.00
#
_symmetry.space_group_name_H-M   'P 1'
#
loop_
_entity.id
_entity.type
_entity.pdbx_description
1 polymer ?
#
loop_
_entity_poly.entity_id
_entity_poly.type
_entity_poly.pdbx_seq_one_letter_code
_entity_poly.pdbx_strand_id
1 'polypeptide(L)'
;MGFRDEFRCSSFGFEGVERSALYKSYINVPRWFRLSSLGVTCVYTFSMMIASIVITTMEVHNSGWFHFMTSWNYMVNVTYFIIAFVKHLQYQGDADEGYEVIRDEAVGLMAGDESKHEVFMEKGVVLSDPLVLDTIPSKMSISDKVYWFFHSLAFLMSSVVVVVYWPILFDPSSFENDFHWFQTIDRHGIVYLLFIFQYIFNKIPIRIFHCVYAIAVAVIFFIHTYIYYLVTSRLVYSIFDWGNAPLKAFYYFLGIVALAIILQFILYGIDRFKHWLGNRK
;
A
#
# COMPACT_ATOMS: atom_id res chain seq x y z
N MET A 1 2.47 -12.12 17.23
CA MET A 1 3.18 -13.07 16.34
C MET A 1 4.67 -12.89 16.57
N GLY A 2 5.42 -13.96 16.85
CA GLY A 2 6.86 -13.89 17.08
C GLY A 2 7.64 -13.86 15.76
N PHE A 3 8.90 -13.40 15.78
CA PHE A 3 9.76 -13.36 14.58
C PHE A 3 9.87 -14.72 13.87
N ARG A 4 9.95 -15.82 14.61
CA ARG A 4 9.99 -17.18 14.05
C ARG A 4 8.72 -17.55 13.29
N ASP A 5 7.58 -16.99 13.67
CA ASP A 5 6.30 -17.30 13.04
C ASP A 5 6.18 -16.70 11.63
N GLU A 6 6.96 -15.64 11.33
CA GLU A 6 7.03 -15.07 9.98
C GLU A 6 7.54 -16.08 8.95
N PHE A 7 8.37 -17.04 9.35
CA PHE A 7 8.99 -18.04 8.46
C PHE A 7 8.16 -19.31 8.25
N ARG A 8 6.91 -19.32 8.69
CA ARG A 8 5.97 -20.43 8.43
C ARG A 8 5.30 -20.26 7.07
N CYS A 9 4.97 -21.36 6.39
CA CYS A 9 4.24 -21.31 5.12
C CYS A 9 2.87 -20.59 5.24
N SER A 10 2.21 -20.66 6.41
CA SER A 10 0.98 -19.91 6.68
C SER A 10 1.16 -18.39 6.60
N SER A 11 2.38 -17.90 6.81
CA SER A 11 2.74 -16.48 6.81
C SER A 11 3.07 -15.94 5.40
N PHE A 12 3.20 -16.82 4.38
CA PHE A 12 3.17 -16.40 2.98
C PHE A 12 1.80 -15.82 2.59
N GLY A 13 0.74 -16.31 3.24
CA GLY A 13 -0.62 -15.86 2.99
C GLY A 13 -1.02 -14.67 3.87
N PHE A 14 -2.33 -14.47 3.94
CA PHE A 14 -2.97 -13.36 4.68
C PHE A 14 -3.59 -13.82 6.01
N GLU A 15 -3.14 -14.96 6.56
CA GLU A 15 -3.73 -15.58 7.76
C GLU A 15 -3.11 -15.04 9.05
N GLY A 16 -3.87 -14.99 10.16
CA GLY A 16 -3.32 -14.59 11.46
C GLY A 16 -3.21 -13.07 11.67
N VAL A 17 -3.92 -12.29 10.86
CA VAL A 17 -4.15 -10.84 11.06
C VAL A 17 -5.65 -10.61 11.13
N GLU A 18 -6.08 -9.86 12.15
CA GLU A 18 -7.47 -9.45 12.29
C GLU A 18 -7.85 -8.43 11.21
N ARG A 19 -9.07 -8.53 10.68
CA ARG A 19 -9.59 -7.58 9.67
C ARG A 19 -9.46 -6.13 10.14
N SER A 20 -9.74 -5.86 11.42
CA SER A 20 -9.73 -4.50 11.98
C SER A 20 -8.35 -3.84 11.93
N ALA A 21 -7.25 -4.61 11.90
CA ALA A 21 -5.90 -4.07 11.79
C ALA A 21 -5.67 -3.30 10.47
N LEU A 22 -6.39 -3.65 9.40
CA LEU A 22 -6.26 -2.97 8.11
C LEU A 22 -6.87 -1.56 8.09
N TYR A 23 -7.76 -1.27 9.04
CA TYR A 23 -8.59 -0.05 9.06
C TYR A 23 -8.34 0.85 10.26
N LYS A 24 -7.76 0.29 11.33
CA LYS A 24 -7.44 1.01 12.56
C LYS A 24 -6.16 1.84 12.40
N SER A 25 -6.11 2.91 13.20
CA SER A 25 -4.98 3.83 13.26
C SER A 25 -4.28 3.75 14.63
N TYR A 26 -2.96 3.96 14.69
CA TYR A 26 -2.21 4.06 15.95
C TYR A 26 -2.51 5.35 16.71
N ILE A 27 -2.85 6.40 15.97
CA ILE A 27 -3.21 7.70 16.49
C ILE A 27 -4.73 7.82 16.41
N ASN A 28 -5.37 8.42 17.41
CA ASN A 28 -6.80 8.68 17.36
C ASN A 28 -7.08 9.83 16.37
N VAL A 29 -7.10 9.50 15.09
CA VAL A 29 -7.37 10.43 14.00
C VAL A 29 -8.86 10.38 13.69
N PRO A 30 -9.56 11.53 13.59
CA PRO A 30 -10.96 11.56 13.22
C PRO A 30 -11.23 10.81 11.92
N ARG A 31 -12.35 10.07 11.87
CA ARG A 31 -12.72 9.23 10.72
C ARG A 31 -12.77 10.02 9.42
N TRP A 32 -13.40 11.20 9.45
CA TRP A 32 -13.52 12.08 8.28
C TRP A 32 -12.16 12.49 7.73
N PHE A 33 -11.17 12.76 8.58
CA PHE A 33 -9.83 13.18 8.13
C PHE A 33 -9.11 12.04 7.39
N ARG A 34 -9.20 10.81 7.90
CA ARG A 34 -8.61 9.64 7.20
C ARG A 34 -9.24 9.43 5.84
N LEU A 35 -10.57 9.51 5.78
CA LEU A 35 -11.30 9.30 4.53
C LEU A 35 -10.99 10.42 3.52
N SER A 36 -11.02 11.69 3.94
CA SER A 36 -10.70 12.83 3.09
C SER A 36 -9.26 12.78 2.59
N SER A 37 -8.29 12.42 3.43
CA SER A 37 -6.89 12.30 3.00
C SER A 37 -6.71 11.19 1.96
N LEU A 38 -7.33 10.01 2.15
CA LEU A 38 -7.34 8.94 1.15
C LEU A 38 -8.02 9.38 -0.15
N GLY A 39 -9.16 10.06 -0.08
CA GLY A 39 -9.88 10.56 -1.26
C GLY A 39 -9.05 11.57 -2.05
N VAL A 40 -8.43 12.54 -1.38
CA VAL A 40 -7.53 13.52 -2.00
C VAL A 40 -6.33 12.83 -2.63
N THR A 41 -5.69 11.89 -1.93
CA THR A 41 -4.55 11.12 -2.47
C THR A 41 -4.96 10.28 -3.68
N CYS A 42 -6.14 9.67 -3.67
CA CYS A 42 -6.67 8.91 -4.79
C CYS A 42 -6.86 9.80 -6.02
N VAL A 43 -7.55 10.93 -5.89
CA VAL A 43 -7.77 11.88 -6.99
C VAL A 43 -6.44 12.45 -7.51
N TYR A 44 -5.53 12.81 -6.61
CA TYR A 44 -4.20 13.32 -6.96
C TYR A 44 -3.40 12.31 -7.77
N THR A 45 -3.22 11.10 -7.24
CA THR A 45 -2.40 10.07 -7.90
C THR A 45 -3.00 9.62 -9.23
N PHE A 46 -4.33 9.53 -9.33
CA PHE A 46 -5.01 9.27 -10.59
C PHE A 46 -4.77 10.39 -11.61
N SER A 47 -4.91 11.65 -11.20
CA SER A 47 -4.67 12.79 -12.08
C SER A 47 -3.22 12.85 -12.58
N MET A 48 -2.26 12.59 -11.70
CA MET A 48 -0.84 12.54 -12.06
C MET A 48 -0.51 11.38 -13.01
N MET A 49 -1.17 10.22 -12.85
CA MET A 49 -1.05 9.11 -13.80
C MET A 49 -1.58 9.51 -15.18
N ILE A 50 -2.75 10.14 -15.27
CA ILE A 50 -3.30 10.64 -16.55
C ILE A 50 -2.37 11.67 -17.17
N ALA A 51 -1.88 12.64 -16.40
CA ALA A 51 -0.91 13.62 -16.89
C ALA A 51 0.35 12.93 -17.43
N SER A 52 0.89 11.95 -16.71
CA SER A 52 2.05 11.18 -17.15
C SER A 52 1.78 10.43 -18.47
N ILE A 53 0.60 9.83 -18.64
CA ILE A 53 0.23 9.14 -19.89
C ILE A 53 0.19 10.12 -21.05
N VAL A 54 -0.51 11.25 -20.89
CA VAL A 54 -0.67 12.27 -21.93
C VAL A 54 0.69 12.78 -22.39
N ILE A 55 1.55 13.15 -21.46
CA ILE A 55 2.86 13.73 -21.76
C ILE A 55 3.80 12.74 -22.43
N THR A 56 3.93 11.53 -21.88
CA THR A 56 4.77 10.51 -22.51
C THR A 56 4.28 10.16 -23.91
N THR A 57 2.96 10.20 -24.15
CA THR A 57 2.38 9.94 -25.48
C THR A 57 2.61 11.08 -26.45
N MET A 58 2.58 12.33 -25.98
CA MET A 58 2.70 13.53 -26.84
C MET A 58 4.15 13.92 -27.12
N GLU A 59 5.07 13.72 -26.19
CA GLU A 59 6.45 14.25 -26.28
C GLU A 59 7.48 13.16 -26.64
N VAL A 60 7.33 11.94 -26.13
CA VAL A 60 8.37 10.91 -26.23
C VAL A 60 8.10 9.97 -27.40
N HIS A 61 8.39 10.44 -28.62
CA HIS A 61 8.70 9.65 -29.83
C HIS A 61 8.15 8.21 -29.91
N ASN A 62 6.83 8.03 -29.76
CA ASN A 62 6.13 6.76 -30.01
C ASN A 62 6.57 5.56 -29.15
N SER A 63 7.34 5.74 -28.07
CA SER A 63 7.65 4.68 -27.11
C SER A 63 6.58 4.67 -26.03
N GLY A 64 5.56 3.83 -26.17
CA GLY A 64 4.37 3.85 -25.31
C GLY A 64 4.66 3.95 -23.81
N TRP A 65 3.83 4.70 -23.09
CA TRP A 65 3.96 4.96 -21.64
C TRP A 65 4.19 3.70 -20.79
N PHE A 66 3.65 2.56 -21.22
CA PHE A 66 3.70 1.30 -20.49
C PHE A 66 5.10 0.66 -20.38
N HIS A 67 6.09 1.10 -21.16
CA HIS A 67 7.41 0.45 -21.15
C HIS A 67 8.26 0.76 -19.91
N PHE A 68 7.94 1.81 -19.18
CA PHE A 68 8.72 2.26 -18.04
C PHE A 68 8.24 1.63 -16.72
N MET A 69 9.17 1.27 -15.85
CA MET A 69 8.88 0.72 -14.51
C MET A 69 8.08 1.71 -13.67
N THR A 70 8.36 3.01 -13.84
CA THR A 70 7.63 4.09 -13.18
C THR A 70 6.14 4.07 -13.52
N SER A 71 5.77 3.72 -14.75
CA SER A 71 4.38 3.58 -15.18
C SER A 71 3.68 2.40 -14.50
N TRP A 72 4.39 1.28 -14.37
CA TRP A 72 3.90 0.11 -13.63
C TRP A 72 3.70 0.44 -12.15
N ASN A 73 4.66 1.15 -11.55
CA ASN A 73 4.54 1.64 -10.18
C ASN A 73 3.32 2.58 -10.02
N TYR A 74 3.08 3.51 -10.94
CA TYR A 74 1.89 4.37 -10.90
C TYR A 74 0.59 3.58 -10.97
N MET A 75 0.46 2.62 -11.89
CA MET A 75 -0.75 1.79 -11.99
C MET A 75 -1.02 1.05 -10.68
N VAL A 76 0.02 0.47 -10.08
CA VAL A 76 -0.07 -0.23 -8.78
C VAL A 76 -0.46 0.74 -7.66
N ASN A 77 0.17 1.91 -7.60
CA ASN A 77 -0.09 2.93 -6.58
C ASN A 77 -1.53 3.48 -6.67
N VAL A 78 -1.98 3.84 -7.87
CA VAL A 78 -3.35 4.32 -8.11
C VAL A 78 -4.36 3.23 -7.76
N THR A 79 -4.12 1.99 -8.20
CA THR A 79 -4.98 0.85 -7.86
C THR A 79 -5.08 0.67 -6.35
N TYR A 80 -3.95 0.74 -5.64
CA TYR A 80 -3.95 0.70 -4.18
C TYR A 80 -4.79 1.81 -3.56
N PHE A 81 -4.60 3.08 -3.95
CA PHE A 81 -5.31 4.19 -3.33
C PHE A 81 -6.82 4.16 -3.59
N ILE A 82 -7.24 3.71 -4.78
CA ILE A 82 -8.66 3.45 -5.09
C ILE A 82 -9.21 2.37 -4.16
N ILE A 83 -8.54 1.23 -4.05
CA ILE A 83 -8.97 0.13 -3.17
C ILE A 83 -9.00 0.59 -1.72
N ALA A 84 -7.97 1.29 -1.25
CA ALA A 84 -7.88 1.82 0.10
C ALA A 84 -9.07 2.74 0.41
N PHE A 85 -9.37 3.68 -0.48
CA PHE A 85 -10.51 4.59 -0.32
C PHE A 85 -11.84 3.84 -0.23
N VAL A 86 -12.11 2.94 -1.18
CA VAL A 86 -13.35 2.14 -1.21
C VAL A 86 -13.48 1.25 0.03
N LYS A 87 -12.39 0.59 0.44
CA LYS A 87 -12.40 -0.31 1.60
C LYS A 87 -12.60 0.45 2.91
N HIS A 88 -12.04 1.65 3.05
CA HIS A 88 -12.29 2.50 4.20
C HIS A 88 -13.73 3.05 4.24
N LEU A 89 -14.35 3.35 3.09
CA LEU A 89 -15.78 3.68 3.01
C LEU A 89 -16.65 2.50 3.45
N GLN A 90 -16.39 1.31 2.91
CA GLN A 90 -17.15 0.10 3.25
C GLN A 90 -17.03 -0.25 4.74
N TYR A 91 -15.82 -0.18 5.29
CA TYR A 91 -15.62 -0.45 6.71
C TYR A 91 -16.37 0.53 7.62
N GLN A 92 -16.54 1.79 7.19
CA GLN A 92 -17.37 2.75 7.90
C GLN A 92 -18.85 2.37 7.85
N GLY A 93 -19.36 2.02 6.66
CA GLY A 93 -20.74 1.54 6.52
C GLY A 93 -21.04 0.32 7.38
N ASP A 94 -20.18 -0.71 7.33
CA ASP A 94 -20.32 -1.92 8.14
C ASP A 94 -20.32 -1.61 9.65
N ALA A 95 -19.48 -0.68 10.10
CA ALA A 95 -19.37 -0.30 11.50
C ALA A 95 -20.60 0.47 11.99
N ASP A 96 -21.17 1.33 11.15
CA ASP A 96 -22.35 2.12 11.48
C ASP A 96 -23.61 1.22 11.46
N GLU A 97 -23.75 0.31 10.49
CA GLU A 97 -24.86 -0.67 10.44
C GLU A 97 -24.82 -1.63 11.65
N GLY A 98 -23.65 -2.18 11.97
CA GLY A 98 -23.52 -3.04 13.14
C GLY A 98 -23.86 -2.33 14.45
N TYR A 99 -23.60 -1.02 14.53
CA TYR A 99 -23.96 -0.20 15.70
C TYR A 99 -25.46 -0.05 15.84
N GLU A 100 -26.17 0.17 14.74
CA GLU A 100 -27.63 0.25 14.75
C GLU A 100 -28.26 -1.08 15.20
N VAL A 101 -27.79 -2.22 14.69
CA VAL A 101 -28.29 -3.55 15.10
C VAL A 101 -28.12 -3.81 16.59
N ILE A 102 -26.93 -3.57 17.14
CA ILE A 102 -26.67 -3.79 18.58
C ILE A 102 -27.47 -2.82 19.43
N ARG A 103 -27.59 -1.55 19.01
CA ARG A 103 -28.42 -0.56 19.70
C ARG A 103 -29.87 -1.01 19.74
N ASP A 104 -30.41 -1.47 18.62
CA ASP A 104 -31.80 -1.88 18.52
C ASP A 104 -32.08 -3.16 19.33
N GLU A 105 -31.16 -4.14 19.34
CA GLU A 105 -31.23 -5.30 20.23
C GLU A 105 -31.20 -4.91 21.72
N ALA A 106 -30.31 -3.98 22.10
CA ALA A 106 -30.21 -3.52 23.47
C ALA A 106 -31.46 -2.75 23.91
N VAL A 107 -32.03 -1.89 23.05
CA VAL A 107 -33.29 -1.19 23.30
C VAL A 107 -34.45 -2.20 23.44
N GLY A 108 -34.50 -3.22 22.58
CA GLY A 108 -35.50 -4.29 22.68
C GLY A 108 -35.41 -5.09 23.98
N LEU A 109 -34.19 -5.38 24.46
CA LEU A 109 -33.95 -6.06 25.73
C LEU A 109 -34.32 -5.18 26.94
N MET A 110 -34.05 -3.87 26.88
CA MET A 110 -34.38 -2.92 27.95
C MET A 110 -35.89 -2.64 28.05
N ALA A 111 -36.63 -2.76 26.95
CA ALA A 111 -38.09 -2.58 26.94
C ALA A 111 -38.88 -3.73 27.60
N GLY A 112 -38.23 -4.87 27.89
CA GLY A 112 -38.90 -6.09 28.37
C GLY A 112 -38.59 -6.54 29.79
N ASP A 113 -37.55 -6.03 30.45
CA ASP A 113 -37.08 -6.55 31.75
C ASP A 113 -36.13 -5.58 32.48
N GLU A 114 -36.63 -4.93 33.55
CA GLU A 114 -35.86 -3.97 34.37
C GLU A 114 -34.62 -4.60 35.03
N SER A 115 -34.62 -5.92 35.29
CA SER A 115 -33.48 -6.61 35.93
C SER A 115 -32.26 -6.72 35.02
N LYS A 116 -32.45 -6.69 33.70
CA LYS A 116 -31.35 -6.72 32.71
C LYS A 116 -30.72 -5.35 32.50
N HIS A 117 -31.41 -4.29 32.91
CA HIS A 117 -30.91 -2.92 32.84
C HIS A 117 -29.71 -2.71 33.79
N GLU A 118 -29.76 -3.30 34.99
CA GLU A 118 -28.64 -3.30 35.94
C GLU A 118 -27.43 -4.08 35.39
N VAL A 119 -27.62 -5.25 34.77
CA VAL A 119 -26.52 -6.06 34.22
C VAL A 119 -25.79 -5.37 33.06
N PHE A 120 -26.51 -4.62 32.21
CA PHE A 120 -25.91 -3.85 31.13
C PHE A 120 -25.11 -2.65 31.66
N MET A 121 -25.62 -1.97 32.69
CA MET A 121 -24.94 -0.85 33.35
C MET A 121 -23.73 -1.31 34.19
N GLU A 122 -23.83 -2.46 34.86
CA GLU A 122 -22.77 -3.04 35.70
C GLU A 122 -21.58 -3.54 34.86
N LYS A 123 -21.82 -4.04 33.63
CA LYS A 123 -20.75 -4.41 32.70
C LYS A 123 -20.07 -3.22 32.02
N GLY A 124 -20.52 -1.98 32.27
CA GLY A 124 -19.93 -0.78 31.67
C GLY A 124 -19.98 -0.78 30.14
N VAL A 125 -20.89 -1.55 29.53
CA VAL A 125 -21.09 -1.56 28.08
C VAL A 125 -21.85 -0.30 27.74
N VAL A 126 -21.12 0.80 27.61
CA VAL A 126 -21.67 2.03 27.05
C VAL A 126 -21.92 1.73 25.57
N LEU A 127 -23.16 1.41 25.23
CA LEU A 127 -23.65 1.15 23.87
C LEU A 127 -23.39 2.31 22.90
N SER A 128 -22.89 3.46 23.38
CA SER A 128 -22.44 4.57 22.55
C SER A 128 -20.99 4.45 22.07
N ASP A 129 -20.26 3.38 22.40
CA ASP A 129 -18.88 3.22 21.98
C ASP A 129 -18.76 2.30 20.76
N PRO A 130 -18.46 2.84 19.56
CA PRO A 130 -18.15 2.05 18.36
C PRO A 130 -17.04 1.01 18.57
N LEU A 131 -16.25 1.11 19.65
CA LEU A 131 -15.25 0.13 20.04
C LEU A 131 -15.83 -1.26 20.39
N VAL A 132 -17.11 -1.38 20.76
CA VAL A 132 -17.71 -2.68 21.11
C VAL A 132 -17.89 -3.57 19.88
N LEU A 133 -18.23 -3.01 18.71
CA LEU A 133 -18.30 -3.78 17.45
C LEU A 133 -16.95 -4.22 16.91
N ASP A 134 -15.92 -3.44 17.20
CA ASP A 134 -14.53 -3.76 16.87
C ASP A 134 -14.00 -5.01 17.63
N THR A 135 -14.78 -5.57 18.58
CA THR A 135 -14.42 -6.77 19.35
C THR A 135 -14.88 -8.09 18.73
N ILE A 136 -15.80 -8.08 17.75
CA ILE A 136 -16.18 -9.32 17.05
C ILE A 136 -15.08 -9.62 16.01
N PRO A 137 -14.24 -10.65 16.22
CA PRO A 137 -13.15 -10.93 15.30
C PRO A 137 -13.75 -11.45 13.98
N SER A 138 -13.85 -10.56 12.99
CA SER A 138 -14.26 -10.95 11.65
C SER A 138 -13.06 -11.51 10.89
N LYS A 139 -13.24 -12.71 10.33
CA LYS A 139 -12.27 -13.30 9.42
C LYS A 139 -12.10 -12.38 8.21
N MET A 140 -10.86 -12.16 7.80
CA MET A 140 -10.51 -11.33 6.64
C MET A 140 -11.18 -11.87 5.36
N SER A 141 -11.99 -11.03 4.70
CA SER A 141 -12.61 -11.37 3.41
C SER A 141 -11.58 -11.41 2.28
N ILE A 142 -11.94 -11.96 1.12
CA ILE A 142 -11.07 -11.93 -0.06
C ILE A 142 -10.73 -10.48 -0.45
N SER A 143 -11.71 -9.57 -0.36
CA SER A 143 -11.50 -8.15 -0.69
C SER A 143 -10.48 -7.47 0.23
N ASP A 144 -10.47 -7.83 1.53
CA ASP A 144 -9.49 -7.32 2.50
C ASP A 144 -8.08 -7.85 2.20
N LYS A 145 -7.97 -9.11 1.77
CA LYS A 145 -6.69 -9.70 1.34
C LYS A 145 -6.13 -9.01 0.08
N VAL A 146 -7.00 -8.72 -0.89
CA VAL A 146 -6.62 -7.96 -2.09
C VAL A 146 -6.14 -6.56 -1.73
N TYR A 147 -6.84 -5.87 -0.82
CA TYR A 147 -6.39 -4.58 -0.30
C TYR A 147 -4.99 -4.66 0.33
N TRP A 148 -4.77 -5.64 1.21
CA TRP A 148 -3.49 -5.81 1.86
C TRP A 148 -2.36 -6.25 0.91
N PHE A 149 -2.68 -7.05 -0.11
CA PHE A 149 -1.78 -7.39 -1.21
C PHE A 149 -1.30 -6.13 -1.93
N PHE A 150 -2.22 -5.28 -2.38
CA PHE A 150 -1.88 -4.04 -3.08
C PHE A 150 -1.14 -3.06 -2.18
N HIS A 151 -1.47 -2.98 -0.89
CA HIS A 151 -0.69 -2.21 0.08
C HIS A 151 0.77 -2.65 0.11
N SER A 152 1.00 -3.97 0.31
CA SER A 152 2.33 -4.54 0.43
C SER A 152 3.14 -4.36 -0.85
N LEU A 153 2.49 -4.57 -2.00
CA LEU A 153 3.10 -4.43 -3.32
C LEU A 153 3.48 -2.98 -3.60
N ALA A 154 2.53 -2.05 -3.46
CA ALA A 154 2.70 -0.64 -3.81
C ALA A 154 3.73 0.06 -2.92
N PHE A 155 3.72 -0.24 -1.61
CA PHE A 155 4.64 0.39 -0.68
C PHE A 155 6.08 -0.04 -0.95
N LEU A 156 6.33 -1.34 -1.11
CA LEU A 156 7.68 -1.84 -1.41
C LEU A 156 8.17 -1.39 -2.80
N MET A 157 7.31 -1.43 -3.83
CA MET A 157 7.69 -0.93 -5.15
C MET A 157 8.06 0.55 -5.11
N SER A 158 7.27 1.38 -4.42
CA SER A 158 7.57 2.81 -4.26
C SER A 158 8.87 3.05 -3.50
N SER A 159 9.17 2.26 -2.45
CA SER A 159 10.46 2.32 -1.76
C SER A 159 11.64 1.99 -2.69
N VAL A 160 11.54 0.92 -3.48
CA VAL A 160 12.59 0.54 -4.43
C VAL A 160 12.79 1.62 -5.49
N VAL A 161 11.70 2.16 -6.04
CA VAL A 161 11.75 3.22 -7.06
C VAL A 161 12.52 4.45 -6.54
N VAL A 162 12.24 4.91 -5.31
CA VAL A 162 12.97 6.05 -4.71
C VAL A 162 14.46 5.74 -4.56
N VAL A 163 14.79 4.57 -4.00
CA VAL A 163 16.18 4.20 -3.70
C VAL A 163 16.99 3.85 -4.95
N VAL A 164 16.35 3.43 -6.04
CA VAL A 164 17.03 3.20 -7.32
C VAL A 164 17.13 4.49 -8.11
N TYR A 165 16.05 5.26 -8.20
CA TYR A 165 16.00 6.42 -9.08
C TYR A 165 17.01 7.48 -8.68
N TRP A 166 16.92 7.98 -7.45
CA TRP A 166 17.72 9.14 -7.02
C TRP A 166 19.25 8.93 -7.08
N PRO A 167 19.81 7.78 -6.67
CA PRO A 167 21.26 7.58 -6.74
C PRO A 167 21.76 7.00 -8.07
N ILE A 168 20.93 6.35 -8.89
CA ILE A 168 21.40 5.61 -10.09
C ILE A 168 20.86 6.19 -11.40
N LEU A 169 19.59 6.58 -11.45
CA LEU A 169 18.91 6.96 -12.70
C LEU A 169 18.65 8.47 -12.82
N PHE A 170 18.82 9.22 -11.74
CA PHE A 170 18.58 10.65 -11.73
C PHE A 170 19.59 11.37 -12.63
N ASP A 171 19.07 12.12 -13.59
CA ASP A 171 19.87 12.94 -14.49
C ASP A 171 19.29 14.37 -14.53
N PRO A 172 19.96 15.37 -13.93
CA PRO A 172 19.50 16.75 -13.94
C PRO A 172 19.47 17.39 -15.33
N SER A 173 20.20 16.84 -16.31
CA SER A 173 20.19 17.35 -17.68
C SER A 173 18.96 16.94 -18.49
N SER A 174 18.14 16.01 -17.97
CA SER A 174 16.93 15.52 -18.63
C SER A 174 15.70 16.41 -18.48
N PHE A 175 15.82 17.55 -17.81
CA PHE A 175 14.69 18.44 -17.51
C PHE A 175 14.67 19.66 -18.44
N GLU A 176 13.66 19.70 -19.31
CA GLU A 176 13.46 20.81 -20.25
C GLU A 176 12.78 22.02 -19.59
N ASN A 177 11.99 21.79 -18.55
CA ASN A 177 11.23 22.82 -17.84
C ASN A 177 10.89 22.38 -16.40
N ASP A 178 10.40 23.35 -15.60
CA ASP A 178 10.02 23.13 -14.19
C ASP A 178 8.94 22.06 -13.99
N PHE A 179 8.11 21.85 -15.00
CA PHE A 179 7.05 20.86 -14.94
C PHE A 179 7.59 19.43 -15.10
N HIS A 180 8.59 19.19 -15.96
CA HIS A 180 9.28 17.89 -16.07
C HIS A 180 10.04 17.56 -14.78
N TRP A 181 10.61 18.59 -14.15
CA TRP A 181 11.20 18.48 -12.82
C TRP A 181 10.17 18.07 -11.77
N PHE A 182 9.03 18.76 -11.71
CA PHE A 182 7.94 18.41 -10.80
C PHE A 182 7.43 16.98 -10.99
N GLN A 183 7.18 16.56 -12.23
CA GLN A 183 6.74 15.19 -12.53
C GLN A 183 7.76 14.14 -12.08
N THR A 184 9.05 14.47 -12.19
CA THR A 184 10.12 13.60 -11.73
C THR A 184 10.12 13.45 -10.22
N ILE A 185 9.97 14.55 -9.49
CA ILE A 185 9.83 14.53 -8.04
C ILE A 185 8.56 13.77 -7.63
N ASP A 186 7.46 13.95 -8.34
CA ASP A 186 6.20 13.29 -8.02
C ASP A 186 6.33 11.76 -8.11
N ARG A 187 6.70 11.26 -9.31
CA ARG A 187 6.73 9.83 -9.62
C ARG A 187 7.82 9.04 -8.89
N HIS A 188 8.86 9.72 -8.41
CA HIS A 188 9.99 9.10 -7.70
C HIS A 188 10.13 9.57 -6.24
N GLY A 189 9.17 10.34 -5.72
CA GLY A 189 9.28 10.97 -4.39
C GLY A 189 7.94 11.19 -3.71
N ILE A 190 7.10 12.09 -4.24
CA ILE A 190 5.85 12.49 -3.56
C ILE A 190 4.93 11.29 -3.32
N VAL A 191 4.73 10.43 -4.32
CA VAL A 191 3.88 9.24 -4.14
C VAL A 191 4.38 8.35 -3.01
N TYR A 192 5.69 8.17 -2.88
CA TYR A 192 6.28 7.42 -1.76
C TYR A 192 6.07 8.11 -0.41
N LEU A 193 6.18 9.44 -0.35
CA LEU A 193 5.87 10.20 0.86
C LEU A 193 4.39 10.05 1.27
N LEU A 194 3.47 9.97 0.31
CA LEU A 194 2.06 9.69 0.59
C LEU A 194 1.86 8.29 1.19
N PHE A 195 2.62 7.29 0.73
CA PHE A 195 2.65 5.96 1.37
C PHE A 195 3.20 6.00 2.79
N ILE A 196 4.32 6.70 3.02
CA ILE A 196 4.87 6.87 4.37
C ILE A 196 3.83 7.54 5.28
N PHE A 197 3.20 8.61 4.81
CA PHE A 197 2.17 9.32 5.56
C PHE A 197 1.03 8.36 5.94
N GLN A 198 0.42 7.66 4.97
CA GLN A 198 -0.64 6.69 5.24
C GLN A 198 -0.19 5.57 6.18
N TYR A 199 1.02 5.06 5.98
CA TYR A 199 1.56 3.98 6.79
C TYR A 199 1.80 4.41 8.24
N ILE A 200 2.25 5.64 8.51
CA ILE A 200 2.44 6.13 9.89
C ILE A 200 1.11 6.09 10.67
N PHE A 201 0.00 6.49 10.03
CA PHE A 201 -1.30 6.51 10.70
C PHE A 201 -1.91 5.12 10.82
N ASN A 202 -1.80 4.27 9.80
CA ASN A 202 -2.50 2.99 9.76
C ASN A 202 -1.76 1.85 10.47
N LYS A 203 -2.53 0.87 10.94
CA LYS A 203 -2.06 -0.39 11.56
C LYS A 203 -1.90 -1.54 10.57
N ILE A 204 -1.86 -1.25 9.26
CA ILE A 204 -1.71 -2.28 8.22
C ILE A 204 -0.37 -3.00 8.46
N PRO A 205 -0.39 -4.31 8.73
CA PRO A 205 0.82 -5.02 9.11
C PRO A 205 1.71 -5.27 7.91
N ILE A 206 3.03 -5.32 8.16
CA ILE A 206 4.02 -5.70 7.16
C ILE A 206 4.52 -7.11 7.47
N ARG A 207 4.61 -7.97 6.44
CA ARG A 207 5.15 -9.34 6.56
C ARG A 207 6.41 -9.50 5.74
N ILE A 208 7.39 -10.25 6.25
CA ILE A 208 8.68 -10.42 5.57
C ILE A 208 8.47 -11.06 4.18
N PHE A 209 7.62 -12.06 4.05
CA PHE A 209 7.41 -12.77 2.78
C PHE A 209 6.59 -12.01 1.75
N HIS A 210 5.93 -10.91 2.10
CA HIS A 210 5.18 -10.13 1.10
C HIS A 210 6.09 -9.42 0.08
N CYS A 211 7.43 -9.40 0.27
CA CYS A 211 8.35 -8.92 -0.76
C CYS A 211 8.26 -9.71 -2.07
N VAL A 212 7.83 -10.97 -2.02
CA VAL A 212 7.69 -11.82 -3.23
C VAL A 212 6.74 -11.20 -4.26
N TYR A 213 5.77 -10.40 -3.83
CA TYR A 213 4.84 -9.73 -4.74
C TYR A 213 5.56 -8.69 -5.61
N ALA A 214 6.37 -7.81 -4.99
CA ALA A 214 7.14 -6.81 -5.72
C ALA A 214 8.25 -7.45 -6.56
N ILE A 215 8.89 -8.52 -6.04
CA ILE A 215 9.90 -9.27 -6.79
C ILE A 215 9.29 -9.93 -8.02
N ALA A 216 8.10 -10.51 -7.93
CA ALA A 216 7.39 -11.07 -9.08
C ALA A 216 7.13 -10.02 -10.16
N VAL A 217 6.66 -8.83 -9.77
CA VAL A 217 6.49 -7.71 -10.70
C VAL A 217 7.83 -7.29 -11.31
N ALA A 218 8.90 -7.22 -10.52
CA ALA A 218 10.24 -6.89 -11.02
C ALA A 218 10.77 -7.92 -12.02
N VAL A 219 10.54 -9.22 -11.79
CA VAL A 219 10.90 -10.30 -12.74
C VAL A 219 10.13 -10.13 -14.06
N ILE A 220 8.81 -9.93 -13.98
CA ILE A 220 7.98 -9.73 -15.17
C ILE A 220 8.45 -8.49 -15.95
N PHE A 221 8.73 -7.40 -15.25
CA PHE A 221 9.23 -6.17 -15.87
C PHE A 221 10.62 -6.37 -16.50
N PHE A 222 11.53 -7.08 -15.82
CA PHE A 222 12.86 -7.37 -16.36
C PHE A 222 12.78 -8.16 -17.68
N ILE A 223 11.93 -9.18 -17.74
CA ILE A 223 11.63 -9.92 -18.97
C ILE A 223 11.04 -8.99 -20.03
N HIS A 224 10.10 -8.11 -19.65
CA HIS A 224 9.53 -7.11 -20.56
C HIS A 224 10.61 -6.23 -21.20
N THR A 225 11.60 -5.74 -20.42
CA THR A 225 12.68 -4.92 -20.98
C THR A 225 13.53 -5.66 -22.02
N TYR A 226 13.77 -6.96 -21.80
CA TYR A 226 14.52 -7.79 -22.74
C TYR A 226 13.74 -8.04 -24.03
N ILE A 227 12.46 -8.40 -23.92
CA ILE A 227 11.57 -8.59 -25.08
C ILE A 227 11.45 -7.28 -25.87
N TYR A 228 11.27 -6.15 -25.19
CA TYR A 228 11.21 -4.83 -25.83
C TYR A 228 12.48 -4.55 -26.65
N TYR A 229 13.66 -4.85 -26.10
CA TYR A 229 14.92 -4.71 -26.82
C TYR A 229 14.99 -5.63 -28.04
N LEU A 230 14.59 -6.89 -27.93
CA LEU A 230 14.61 -7.83 -29.07
C LEU A 230 13.74 -7.36 -30.24
N VAL A 231 12.61 -6.69 -29.94
CA VAL A 231 11.66 -6.23 -30.97
C VAL A 231 12.08 -4.88 -31.57
N THR A 232 12.62 -3.97 -30.76
CA THR A 232 12.82 -2.57 -31.17
C THR A 232 14.29 -2.17 -31.35
N SER A 233 15.22 -3.01 -30.87
CA SER A 233 16.63 -2.68 -30.69
C SER A 233 16.87 -1.42 -29.83
N ARG A 234 15.88 -1.01 -29.02
CA ARG A 234 15.97 0.13 -28.10
C ARG A 234 16.00 -0.35 -26.65
N LEU A 235 16.79 0.33 -25.83
CA LEU A 235 16.86 0.07 -24.39
C LEU A 235 15.76 0.86 -23.67
N VAL A 236 15.08 0.23 -22.71
CA VAL A 236 14.15 0.94 -21.80
C VAL A 236 14.96 1.78 -20.80
N TYR A 237 16.00 1.18 -20.24
CA TYR A 237 16.94 1.82 -19.32
C TYR A 237 18.36 1.48 -19.75
N SER A 238 19.24 2.47 -19.72
CA SER A 238 20.67 2.31 -20.06
C SER A 238 21.39 1.33 -19.15
N ILE A 239 20.93 1.15 -17.91
CA ILE A 239 21.47 0.14 -16.97
C ILE A 239 21.22 -1.30 -17.44
N PHE A 240 20.22 -1.52 -18.29
CA PHE A 240 19.92 -2.83 -18.88
C PHE A 240 20.43 -2.90 -20.31
N ASP A 241 21.75 -2.71 -20.50
CA ASP A 241 22.39 -2.78 -21.81
C ASP A 241 22.43 -4.21 -22.37
N TRP A 242 21.31 -4.62 -22.96
CA TRP A 242 21.12 -5.94 -23.56
C TRP A 242 21.97 -6.17 -24.81
N GLY A 243 22.45 -5.12 -25.46
CA GLY A 243 23.22 -5.20 -26.70
C GLY A 243 24.69 -5.46 -26.47
N ASN A 244 25.30 -4.74 -25.52
CA ASN A 244 26.74 -4.81 -25.31
C ASN A 244 27.14 -5.49 -23.99
N ALA A 245 26.27 -5.45 -22.96
CA ALA A 245 26.61 -5.93 -21.62
C ALA A 245 25.44 -6.66 -20.92
N PRO A 246 24.88 -7.73 -21.51
CA PRO A 246 23.71 -8.42 -20.96
C PRO A 246 23.95 -9.02 -19.56
N LEU A 247 25.18 -9.45 -19.26
CA LEU A 247 25.53 -9.91 -17.91
C LEU A 247 25.48 -8.77 -16.88
N LYS A 248 25.87 -7.55 -17.27
CA LYS A 248 25.78 -6.37 -16.40
C LYS A 248 24.32 -6.04 -16.09
N ALA A 249 23.44 -6.11 -17.09
CA ALA A 249 22.00 -5.94 -16.92
C ALA A 249 21.43 -6.93 -15.89
N PHE A 250 21.84 -8.20 -15.98
CA PHE A 250 21.46 -9.24 -15.03
C PHE A 250 21.96 -8.96 -13.60
N TYR A 251 23.20 -8.50 -13.43
CA TYR A 251 23.71 -8.12 -12.10
C TYR A 251 22.96 -6.92 -11.49
N TYR A 252 22.60 -5.92 -12.30
CA TYR A 252 21.75 -4.82 -11.82
C TYR A 252 20.39 -5.34 -11.34
N PHE A 253 19.78 -6.26 -12.08
CA PHE A 253 18.52 -6.88 -11.68
C PHE A 253 18.64 -7.65 -10.35
N LEU A 254 19.69 -8.47 -10.18
CA LEU A 254 19.95 -9.14 -8.90
C LEU A 254 20.16 -8.14 -7.75
N GLY A 255 20.84 -7.02 -8.02
CA GLY A 255 20.99 -5.92 -7.06
C GLY A 255 19.66 -5.31 -6.64
N ILE A 256 18.74 -5.07 -7.59
CA ILE A 256 17.39 -4.55 -7.31
C ILE A 256 16.57 -5.56 -6.49
N VAL A 257 16.66 -6.86 -6.80
CA VAL A 257 15.99 -7.91 -6.00
C VAL A 257 16.54 -7.96 -4.58
N ALA A 258 17.86 -7.92 -4.40
CA ALA A 258 18.48 -7.87 -3.09
C ALA A 258 18.06 -6.62 -2.30
N LEU A 259 18.01 -5.47 -2.97
CA LEU A 259 17.53 -4.22 -2.39
C LEU A 259 16.07 -4.31 -1.93
N ALA A 260 15.18 -4.90 -2.73
CA ALA A 260 13.78 -5.09 -2.35
C ALA A 260 13.63 -5.96 -1.09
N ILE A 261 14.45 -7.02 -0.96
CA ILE A 261 14.48 -7.86 0.24
C ILE A 261 14.94 -7.04 1.46
N ILE A 262 16.05 -6.31 1.34
CA ILE A 262 16.58 -5.47 2.41
C ILE A 262 15.56 -4.42 2.86
N LEU A 263 14.93 -3.72 1.92
CA LEU A 263 13.89 -2.74 2.20
C LEU A 263 12.69 -3.38 2.89
N GLN A 264 12.27 -4.59 2.51
CA GLN A 264 11.20 -5.30 3.20
C GLN A 264 11.55 -5.58 4.67
N PHE A 265 12.78 -5.99 4.97
CA PHE A 265 13.23 -6.18 6.35
C PHE A 265 13.22 -4.87 7.14
N ILE A 266 13.64 -3.76 6.52
CA ILE A 266 13.58 -2.43 7.14
C ILE A 266 12.13 -2.03 7.44
N LEU A 267 11.24 -2.15 6.45
CA LEU A 267 9.81 -1.83 6.60
C LEU A 267 9.15 -2.69 7.69
N TYR A 268 9.46 -3.99 7.72
CA TYR A 268 9.03 -4.90 8.78
C TYR A 268 9.55 -4.48 10.16
N GLY A 269 10.83 -4.10 10.26
CA GLY A 269 11.42 -3.59 11.50
C GLY A 269 10.70 -2.34 12.01
N ILE A 270 10.38 -1.41 11.10
CA ILE A 270 9.59 -0.21 11.42
C ILE A 270 8.18 -0.60 11.88
N ASP A 271 7.52 -1.58 11.25
CA ASP A 271 6.21 -2.07 11.67
C ASP A 271 6.22 -2.61 13.10
N ARG A 272 7.23 -3.42 13.43
CA ARG A 272 7.39 -3.97 14.78
C ARG A 272 7.68 -2.89 15.81
N PHE A 273 8.48 -1.89 15.45
CA PHE A 273 8.73 -0.74 16.31
C PHE A 273 7.45 0.07 16.57
N LYS A 274 6.65 0.34 15.53
CA LYS A 274 5.33 1.01 15.66
C LYS A 274 4.39 0.27 16.59
N HIS A 275 4.27 -1.05 16.43
CA HIS A 275 3.44 -1.89 17.30
C HIS A 275 3.91 -1.84 18.76
N TRP A 276 5.22 -1.93 18.99
CA TRP A 276 5.79 -1.86 20.33
C TRP A 276 5.54 -0.51 21.00
N LEU A 277 5.65 0.61 20.26
CA LEU A 277 5.31 1.94 20.77
C LEU A 277 3.81 2.06 21.09
N GLY A 278 2.95 1.52 20.24
CA GLY A 278 1.50 1.57 20.42
C GLY A 278 1.00 0.80 21.66
N ASN A 279 1.66 -0.30 22.01
CA ASN A 279 1.28 -1.16 23.14
C ASN A 279 1.81 -0.69 24.50
N ARG A 280 2.57 0.41 24.56
CA ARG A 280 3.07 1.01 25.82
C ARG A 280 2.11 2.01 26.48
N LYS A 281 0.97 2.26 25.85
CA LYS A 281 -0.10 3.12 26.37
C LYS A 281 -1.18 2.25 27.01
#